data_AF-A0A1Z9J8E9-F1
#
_entry.id   AF-A0A1Z9J8E9-F1
#
_cell.length_a   1.000
_cell.length_b   1.000
_cell.length_c   1.000
_cell.angle_alpha   90.00
_cell.angle_beta   90.00
_cell.angle_gamma   90.00
#
_symmetry.space_group_name_H-M   'P 1'
#
loop_
_entity.id
_entity.type
_entity.pdbx_description
1 polymer ?
#
loop_
_entity_poly.entity_id
_entity_poly.type
_entity_poly.pdbx_seq_one_letter_code
_entity_poly.pdbx_strand_id
1 'polypeptide(L)'
;MPLRSPAAASRSESNTVDEAWKCADLSGPSKTTPAIQATVQASEPKPTGRWVLFISTFTTVFLAELGDKTQLATLLLSAQSGRPLLVFIGAALALVSTSLVGVLLGQWLSRHVPPRQLERLAGGLMLILGTAIGGQALAHLLHS
;
A
#
# COMPACT_ATOMS: atom_id res chain seq x y z
N MET A 1 -19.51 28.78 -65.59
CA MET A 1 -19.27 27.66 -64.67
C MET A 1 -18.44 28.17 -63.49
N PRO A 2 -19.03 28.41 -62.30
CA PRO A 2 -18.27 28.66 -61.08
C PRO A 2 -18.34 27.48 -60.10
N LEU A 3 -17.18 27.13 -59.55
CA LEU A 3 -16.97 26.21 -58.43
C LEU A 3 -17.49 26.83 -57.12
N ARG A 4 -18.15 26.04 -56.25
CA ARG A 4 -18.34 26.41 -54.84
C ARG A 4 -18.23 25.20 -53.92
N SER A 5 -17.25 25.30 -53.03
CA SER A 5 -16.77 24.31 -52.06
C SER A 5 -17.79 23.87 -51.01
N PRO A 6 -17.67 22.64 -50.46
CA PRO A 6 -18.37 22.20 -49.26
C PRO A 6 -17.58 22.64 -48.01
N ALA A 7 -18.02 23.71 -47.34
CA ALA A 7 -17.40 24.23 -46.11
C ALA A 7 -18.43 24.37 -44.98
N ALA A 8 -19.04 23.25 -44.57
CA ALA A 8 -20.07 23.26 -43.52
C ALA A 8 -20.08 21.97 -42.66
N ALA A 9 -18.93 21.39 -42.34
CA ALA A 9 -18.88 20.11 -41.61
C ALA A 9 -17.86 20.01 -40.46
N SER A 10 -17.27 21.12 -39.99
CA SER A 10 -16.23 21.03 -38.93
C SER A 10 -16.45 21.92 -37.70
N ARG A 11 -17.60 22.59 -37.56
CA ARG A 11 -17.85 23.56 -36.47
C ARG A 11 -18.82 23.08 -35.37
N SER A 12 -19.21 21.81 -35.39
CA SER A 12 -20.16 21.24 -34.41
C SER A 12 -19.58 20.14 -33.53
N GLU A 13 -18.32 19.73 -33.74
CA GLU A 13 -17.68 18.72 -32.90
C GLU A 13 -16.94 19.33 -31.71
N SER A 14 -16.27 20.48 -31.87
CA SER A 14 -15.52 21.12 -30.77
C SER A 14 -16.41 21.42 -29.56
N ASN A 15 -17.54 22.10 -29.78
CA ASN A 15 -18.47 22.48 -28.70
C ASN A 15 -19.04 21.28 -27.93
N THR A 16 -19.05 20.09 -28.53
CA THR A 16 -19.56 18.87 -27.87
C THR A 16 -18.51 18.28 -26.92
N VAL A 17 -17.23 18.31 -27.32
CA VAL A 17 -16.14 17.81 -26.48
C VAL A 17 -15.91 18.75 -25.30
N ASP A 18 -16.01 20.06 -25.52
CA ASP A 18 -15.82 21.08 -24.48
C ASP A 18 -16.88 20.99 -23.38
N GLU A 19 -18.14 20.75 -23.76
CA GLU A 19 -19.25 20.51 -22.84
C GLU A 19 -19.16 19.12 -22.16
N ALA A 20 -18.62 18.11 -22.85
CA ALA A 20 -18.37 16.79 -22.27
C ALA A 20 -17.29 16.85 -21.16
N TRP A 21 -16.21 17.61 -21.36
CA TRP A 21 -15.19 17.82 -20.31
C TRP A 21 -15.70 18.66 -19.14
N LYS A 22 -16.68 19.55 -19.38
CA LYS A 22 -17.33 20.36 -18.35
C LYS A 22 -18.22 19.54 -17.41
N CYS A 23 -18.86 18.49 -17.93
CA CYS A 23 -19.57 17.49 -17.12
C CYS A 23 -18.64 16.48 -16.45
N ALA A 24 -17.44 16.25 -16.99
CA ALA A 24 -16.41 15.35 -16.44
C ALA A 24 -15.44 16.05 -15.48
N ASP A 25 -15.64 17.33 -15.18
CA ASP A 25 -14.86 18.06 -14.19
C ASP A 25 -15.13 17.49 -12.78
N LEU A 26 -14.24 16.57 -12.38
CA LEU A 26 -14.19 15.94 -11.07
C LEU A 26 -13.66 16.90 -9.98
N SER A 27 -13.88 18.21 -10.13
CA SER A 27 -13.53 19.26 -9.16
C SER A 27 -14.64 19.51 -8.11
N GLY A 28 -15.36 18.46 -7.73
CA GLY A 28 -16.26 18.44 -6.57
C GLY A 28 -15.82 17.34 -5.60
N PRO A 29 -15.97 17.49 -4.27
CA PRO A 29 -15.62 16.43 -3.33
C PRO A 29 -16.42 15.18 -3.71
N SER A 30 -15.72 14.13 -4.13
CA SER A 30 -16.24 12.85 -4.64
C SER A 30 -17.48 12.38 -3.87
N LYS A 31 -18.67 12.69 -4.38
CA LYS A 31 -19.96 12.28 -3.79
C LYS A 31 -20.34 10.85 -4.16
N THR A 32 -19.50 10.14 -4.92
CA THR A 32 -19.72 8.73 -5.29
C THR A 32 -19.45 7.76 -4.13
N THR A 33 -19.04 8.26 -2.96
CA THR A 33 -18.71 7.43 -1.81
C THR A 33 -19.67 7.60 -0.63
N PRO A 34 -20.97 7.24 -0.79
CA PRO A 34 -21.74 6.78 0.36
C PRO A 34 -21.90 5.25 0.33
N ALA A 35 -21.94 4.58 -0.82
CA ALA A 35 -22.22 3.14 -0.90
C ALA A 35 -20.97 2.26 -0.66
N ILE A 36 -19.82 2.60 -1.27
CA ILE A 36 -18.55 1.88 -1.04
C ILE A 36 -17.96 2.23 0.33
N GLN A 37 -18.17 3.46 0.82
CA GLN A 37 -17.76 3.83 2.18
C GLN A 37 -18.67 3.18 3.22
N ALA A 38 -19.97 3.04 2.95
CA ALA A 38 -20.89 2.35 3.85
C ALA A 38 -20.58 0.86 3.98
N THR A 39 -20.15 0.16 2.93
CA THR A 39 -19.77 -1.26 3.04
C THR A 39 -18.40 -1.47 3.70
N VAL A 40 -17.47 -0.51 3.61
CA VAL A 40 -16.19 -0.54 4.35
C VAL A 40 -16.36 -0.09 5.81
N GLN A 41 -17.32 0.80 6.11
CA GLN A 41 -17.61 1.26 7.47
C GLN A 41 -18.66 0.42 8.21
N ALA A 42 -19.52 -0.33 7.51
CA ALA A 42 -20.53 -1.20 8.15
C ALA A 42 -19.93 -2.42 8.88
N SER A 43 -18.62 -2.66 8.72
CA SER A 43 -17.87 -3.73 9.37
C SER A 43 -16.76 -3.22 10.29
N GLU A 44 -16.79 -1.95 10.73
CA GLU A 44 -15.97 -1.49 11.86
C GLU A 44 -16.80 -1.50 13.15
N PRO A 45 -16.81 -2.60 13.92
CA PRO A 45 -17.21 -2.50 15.32
C PRO A 45 -16.19 -1.60 16.00
N LYS A 46 -16.58 -0.36 16.38
CA LYS A 46 -15.76 0.48 17.26
C LYS A 46 -15.37 -0.36 18.47
N PRO A 47 -14.10 -0.75 18.63
CA PRO A 47 -13.73 -1.65 19.71
C PRO A 47 -13.91 -0.89 21.03
N THR A 48 -14.99 -1.18 21.74
CA THR A 48 -15.42 -0.46 22.95
C THR A 48 -14.59 -0.84 24.19
N GLY A 49 -13.61 -1.75 24.04
CA GLY A 49 -12.70 -2.14 25.09
C GLY A 49 -11.24 -2.08 24.65
N ARG A 50 -10.36 -1.58 25.53
CA ARG A 50 -8.90 -1.64 25.38
C ARG A 50 -8.40 -3.06 25.07
N TRP A 51 -9.09 -4.06 25.63
CA TRP A 51 -8.86 -5.48 25.36
C TRP A 51 -9.29 -5.92 23.96
N VAL A 52 -10.37 -5.34 23.42
CA VAL A 52 -10.84 -5.63 22.05
C VAL A 52 -9.85 -5.06 21.03
N LEU A 53 -9.34 -3.85 21.26
CA LEU A 53 -8.24 -3.28 20.47
C LEU A 53 -7.01 -4.18 20.52
N PHE A 54 -6.59 -4.60 21.72
CA PHE A 54 -5.41 -5.44 21.89
C PHE A 54 -5.56 -6.78 21.19
N ILE A 55 -6.69 -7.48 21.38
CA ILE A 55 -6.95 -8.78 20.76
C ILE A 55 -7.11 -8.64 19.25
N SER A 56 -7.83 -7.65 18.74
CA SER A 56 -8.00 -7.44 17.31
C SER A 56 -6.67 -7.14 16.62
N THR A 57 -5.89 -6.19 17.13
CA THR A 57 -4.56 -5.89 16.57
C THR A 57 -3.62 -7.07 16.71
N PHE A 58 -3.61 -7.75 17.86
CA PHE A 58 -2.81 -8.95 18.06
C PHE A 58 -3.19 -10.04 17.07
N THR A 59 -4.48 -10.37 16.91
CA THR A 59 -4.95 -11.42 16.00
C THR A 59 -4.67 -11.08 14.54
N THR A 60 -4.88 -9.82 14.12
CA THR A 60 -4.58 -9.40 12.74
C THR A 60 -3.09 -9.47 12.44
N VAL A 61 -2.25 -8.95 13.35
CA VAL A 61 -0.79 -9.02 13.19
C VAL A 61 -0.32 -10.47 13.28
N PHE A 62 -0.84 -11.25 14.23
CA PHE A 62 -0.52 -12.66 14.40
C PHE A 62 -0.93 -13.49 13.18
N LEU A 63 -2.08 -13.25 12.55
CA LEU A 63 -2.45 -13.94 11.31
C LEU A 63 -1.57 -13.51 10.13
N ALA A 64 -1.19 -12.23 10.06
CA ALA A 64 -0.28 -11.74 9.03
C ALA A 64 1.14 -12.31 9.20
N GLU A 65 1.55 -12.58 10.44
CA GLU A 65 2.88 -13.09 10.82
C GLU A 65 2.90 -14.61 11.08
N LEU A 66 1.74 -15.28 11.12
CA LEU A 66 1.64 -16.73 11.30
C LEU A 66 2.15 -17.40 10.03
N GLY A 67 3.32 -18.00 10.15
CA GLY A 67 4.04 -18.54 8.99
C GLY A 67 5.01 -17.57 8.34
N ASP A 68 5.30 -16.42 8.95
CA ASP A 68 6.45 -15.62 8.53
C ASP A 68 7.74 -16.43 8.74
N LYS A 69 8.66 -16.28 7.77
CA LYS A 69 9.95 -16.96 7.73
C LYS A 69 10.75 -16.77 9.01
N THR A 70 10.47 -15.71 9.78
CA THR A 70 11.08 -15.48 11.09
C THR A 70 10.70 -16.53 12.13
N GLN A 71 9.48 -17.10 12.11
CA GLN A 71 9.09 -18.20 13.01
C GLN A 71 9.89 -19.48 12.70
N LEU A 72 10.10 -19.77 11.42
CA LEU A 72 10.90 -20.92 10.96
C LEU A 72 12.41 -20.69 11.16
N ALA A 73 12.90 -19.48 10.96
CA ALA A 73 14.28 -19.09 11.24
C ALA A 73 14.59 -19.17 12.74
N THR A 74 13.65 -18.74 13.59
CA THR A 74 13.78 -18.85 15.06
C THR A 74 13.73 -20.32 15.49
N LEU A 75 12.85 -21.14 14.90
CA LEU A 75 12.79 -22.57 15.17
C LEU A 75 14.07 -23.29 14.72
N LEU A 76 14.60 -23.00 13.53
CA LEU A 76 15.84 -23.57 13.01
C LEU A 76 17.07 -23.13 13.81
N LEU A 77 17.15 -21.85 14.17
CA LEU A 77 18.23 -21.32 15.01
C LEU A 77 18.16 -21.90 16.42
N SER A 78 16.96 -22.05 16.98
CA SER A 78 16.72 -22.73 18.26
C SER A 78 17.09 -24.22 18.20
N ALA A 79 16.76 -24.90 17.11
CA ALA A 79 17.07 -26.31 16.88
C ALA A 79 18.57 -26.56 16.71
N GLN A 80 19.32 -25.64 16.09
CA GLN A 80 20.79 -25.75 15.93
C GLN A 80 21.57 -25.37 17.19
N SER A 81 21.06 -24.45 18.02
CA SER A 81 21.86 -23.84 19.10
C SER A 81 21.90 -24.64 20.41
N GLY A 82 21.01 -25.62 20.59
CA GLY A 82 20.83 -26.35 21.87
C GLY A 82 20.42 -25.47 23.06
N ARG A 83 20.21 -24.16 22.84
CA ARG A 83 19.89 -23.13 23.84
C ARG A 83 18.73 -22.23 23.34
N PRO A 84 17.50 -22.75 23.31
CA PRO A 84 16.32 -22.07 22.76
C PRO A 84 16.05 -20.69 23.38
N LEU A 85 16.32 -20.53 24.68
CA LEU A 85 16.07 -19.30 25.43
C LEU A 85 16.93 -18.10 24.97
N LEU A 86 18.20 -18.32 24.62
CA LEU A 86 19.07 -17.21 24.16
C LEU A 86 18.62 -16.68 22.80
N VAL A 87 18.19 -17.59 21.92
CA VAL A 87 17.69 -17.24 20.58
C VAL A 87 16.40 -16.43 20.69
N PHE A 88 15.49 -16.86 21.58
CA PHE A 88 14.25 -16.14 21.84
C PHE A 88 14.50 -14.72 22.35
N ILE A 89 15.37 -14.55 23.34
CA ILE A 89 15.71 -13.22 23.88
C ILE A 89 16.40 -12.35 22.83
N GLY A 90 17.31 -12.91 22.03
CA GLY A 90 17.98 -12.20 20.94
C GLY A 90 17.00 -11.71 19.87
N ALA A 91 16.09 -12.58 19.42
CA ALA A 91 15.06 -12.22 18.46
C ALA A 91 14.07 -11.18 19.03
N ALA A 92 13.64 -11.33 20.29
CA ALA A 92 12.77 -10.37 20.96
C ALA A 92 13.42 -8.98 21.06
N LEU A 93 14.70 -8.91 21.46
CA LEU A 93 15.44 -7.65 21.52
C LEU A 93 15.64 -7.03 20.13
N ALA A 94 15.92 -7.84 19.12
CA ALA A 94 16.06 -7.37 17.74
C ALA A 94 14.73 -6.77 17.22
N LEU A 95 13.61 -7.43 17.51
CA LEU A 95 12.29 -6.96 17.13
C LEU A 95 11.96 -5.63 17.81
N VAL A 96 12.10 -5.55 19.14
CA VAL A 96 11.83 -4.32 19.90
C VAL A 96 12.71 -3.17 19.43
N SER A 97 14.00 -3.43 19.19
CA SER A 97 14.93 -2.40 18.70
C SER A 97 14.54 -1.92 17.30
N THR A 98 14.19 -2.84 16.41
CA THR A 98 13.76 -2.51 15.04
C THR A 98 12.46 -1.71 15.06
N SER A 99 11.48 -2.11 15.86
CA SER A 99 10.22 -1.37 16.01
C SER A 99 10.46 0.04 16.58
N LEU A 100 11.34 0.18 17.58
CA LEU A 100 11.68 1.48 18.16
C LEU A 100 12.29 2.42 17.10
N VAL A 101 13.27 1.92 16.33
CA VAL A 101 13.89 2.67 15.24
C VAL A 101 12.86 3.03 14.16
N GLY A 102 11.99 2.09 13.79
CA GLY A 102 10.93 2.31 12.81
C GLY A 102 9.93 3.39 13.25
N VAL A 103 9.52 3.40 14.52
CA VAL A 103 8.63 4.43 15.07
C VAL A 103 9.29 5.79 15.12
N LEU A 104 10.55 5.87 15.58
CA LEU A 104 11.31 7.13 15.62
C LEU A 104 11.47 7.71 14.21
N LEU A 105 11.88 6.87 13.26
CA LEU A 105 12.07 7.27 11.87
C LEU A 105 10.75 7.66 11.22
N GLY A 106 9.68 6.89 11.45
CA GLY A 106 8.33 7.20 10.96
C GLY A 106 7.77 8.50 11.51
N GLN A 107 7.96 8.77 12.82
CA GLN A 107 7.57 10.04 13.42
C GLN A 107 8.36 11.22 12.85
N TRP A 108 9.67 11.06 12.66
CA TRP A 108 10.51 12.10 12.06
C TRP A 108 10.08 12.39 10.62
N LEU A 109 9.87 11.33 9.83
CA LEU A 109 9.47 11.42 8.43
C LEU A 109 8.07 12.03 8.29
N SER A 110 7.13 11.66 9.15
CA SER A 110 5.77 12.23 9.16
C SER A 110 5.71 13.71 9.56
N ARG A 111 6.73 14.23 10.26
CA ARG A 111 6.83 15.65 10.62
C ARG A 111 7.49 16.49 9.53
N HIS A 112 8.41 15.92 8.76
CA HIS A 112 9.16 16.63 7.72
C HIS A 112 8.57 16.48 6.31
N VAL A 113 7.84 15.39 6.03
CA VAL A 113 7.42 15.04 4.67
C VAL A 113 5.89 15.07 4.56
N PRO A 114 5.32 15.83 3.61
CA PRO A 114 3.87 15.82 3.38
C PRO A 114 3.39 14.44 2.91
N PRO A 115 2.20 13.99 3.34
CA PRO A 115 1.72 12.62 3.14
C PRO A 115 1.68 12.20 1.66
N ARG A 116 1.38 13.13 0.74
CA ARG A 116 1.37 12.89 -0.71
C ARG A 116 2.73 12.53 -1.31
N GLN A 117 3.83 12.96 -0.69
CA GLN A 117 5.17 12.57 -1.13
C GLN A 117 5.51 11.17 -0.61
N LEU A 118 5.11 10.86 0.63
CA LEU A 118 5.31 9.54 1.23
C LEU A 118 4.58 8.44 0.46
N GLU A 119 3.35 8.70 0.03
CA GLU A 119 2.54 7.78 -0.77
C GLU A 119 3.17 7.50 -2.15
N ARG A 120 3.64 8.55 -2.83
CA ARG A 120 4.36 8.41 -4.10
C ARG A 120 5.67 7.67 -3.94
N LEU A 121 6.40 7.93 -2.86
CA LEU A 121 7.67 7.26 -2.58
C LEU A 121 7.46 5.78 -2.28
N ALA A 122 6.46 5.44 -1.47
CA ALA A 122 6.10 4.06 -1.16
C ALA A 122 5.67 3.30 -2.42
N GLY A 123 4.78 3.88 -3.24
CA GLY A 123 4.37 3.27 -4.51
C GLY A 123 5.52 3.11 -5.50
N GLY A 124 6.37 4.14 -5.63
CA GLY A 124 7.56 4.08 -6.49
C GLY A 124 8.54 3.00 -6.04
N LEU A 125 8.81 2.93 -4.73
CA LEU A 125 9.68 1.91 -4.15
C LEU A 125 9.11 0.49 -4.37
N MET A 126 7.80 0.31 -4.19
CA MET A 126 7.12 -0.96 -4.44
C MET A 126 7.26 -1.41 -5.90
N LEU A 127 7.09 -0.50 -6.86
CA LEU A 127 7.28 -0.80 -8.29
C LEU A 127 8.74 -1.13 -8.63
N ILE A 128 9.70 -0.42 -8.02
CA ILE A 128 11.12 -0.67 -8.22
C ILE A 128 11.50 -2.05 -7.67
N LEU A 129 11.12 -2.37 -6.43
CA LEU A 129 11.41 -3.69 -5.87
C LEU A 129 10.73 -4.80 -6.66
N GLY A 130 9.47 -4.61 -7.05
CA GLY A 130 8.73 -5.59 -7.85
C GLY A 130 9.41 -5.89 -9.18
N THR A 131 9.81 -4.85 -9.92
CA THR A 131 10.51 -5.02 -11.21
C THR A 131 11.93 -5.54 -11.05
N ALA A 132 12.66 -5.14 -10.00
CA ALA A 132 14.00 -5.63 -9.71
C ALA A 132 14.00 -7.12 -9.37
N ILE A 133 13.13 -7.55 -8.45
CA ILE A 133 13.04 -8.95 -8.02
C ILE A 133 12.50 -9.82 -9.16
N GLY A 134 11.42 -9.37 -9.83
CA GLY A 134 10.84 -10.09 -10.97
C GLY A 134 11.81 -10.20 -12.15
N GLY A 135 12.54 -9.13 -12.45
CA GLY A 135 13.54 -9.10 -13.51
C GLY A 135 14.74 -9.99 -13.20
N GLN A 136 15.23 -9.98 -11.96
CA GLN A 136 16.31 -10.89 -11.53
C GLN A 136 15.88 -12.35 -11.60
N ALA A 137 14.67 -12.69 -11.14
CA ALA A 137 14.15 -14.05 -11.22
C ALA A 137 13.99 -14.52 -12.67
N LEU A 138 13.50 -13.64 -13.55
CA LEU A 138 13.33 -13.93 -14.98
C LEU A 138 14.68 -14.10 -15.70
N ALA A 139 15.66 -13.25 -15.41
CA ALA A 139 17.01 -13.36 -15.95
C ALA A 139 17.72 -14.64 -15.50
N HIS A 140 17.51 -15.05 -14.25
CA HIS A 140 18.06 -16.31 -13.73
C HIS A 140 17.40 -17.54 -14.40
N LEU A 141 16.12 -17.47 -14.74
CA LEU A 141 15.39 -18.52 -15.47
C LEU A 141 15.75 -18.61 -16.96
N LEU A 142 16.13 -17.50 -17.60
CA LEU A 142 16.58 -17.46 -18.99
C LEU A 142 18.05 -17.89 -19.16
N HIS A 143 18.83 -17.84 -18.09
CA HIS A 143 20.26 -18.22 -18.07
C HIS A 143 20.51 -19.63 -17.51
N SER A 144 19.46 -20.33 -17.04
CA SER A 144 19.52 -21.74 -16.59
C SER A 144 19.10 -22.67 -17.71
#